data_AF-A0A9E5DIA3-F1
#
_entry.id   AF-A0A9E5DIA3-F1
#
_cell.length_a   1.000
_cell.length_b   1.000
_cell.length_c   1.000
_cell.angle_alpha   90.00
_cell.angle_beta   90.00
_cell.angle_gamma   90.00
#
_symmetry.space_group_name_H-M   'P 1'
#
loop_
_entity.id
_entity.type
_entity.pdbx_description
1 polymer ?
#
loop_
_entity_poly.entity_id
_entity_poly.type
_entity_poly.pdbx_seq_one_letter_code
_entity_poly.pdbx_strand_id
1 'polypeptide(L)'
;MKGGIDVSKLKREIIALIDESSEQVYKIAFYSDPKVSSIMDRLISEWERNQQKGIPLDYATEDEVRTLHDVAVKIARIPPQELQSMYLRRIMPGGGGWSE
;
A
#
# COMPACT_ATOMS: atom_id res chain seq x y z
N MET A 1 -22.75 -18.26 14.58
CA MET A 1 -21.49 -17.53 14.81
C MET A 1 -21.41 -16.42 13.76
N LYS A 2 -21.45 -15.15 14.15
CA LYS A 2 -21.29 -14.05 13.20
C LYS A 2 -19.83 -14.06 12.74
N GLY A 3 -19.59 -14.34 11.47
CA GLY A 3 -18.27 -14.24 10.85
C GLY A 3 -17.81 -12.79 10.85
N GLY A 4 -17.21 -12.36 11.97
CA GLY A 4 -16.52 -11.08 12.05
C GLY A 4 -15.25 -11.17 11.22
N ILE A 5 -14.96 -10.12 10.47
CA ILE A 5 -13.73 -10.04 9.69
C ILE A 5 -12.56 -9.93 10.66
N ASP A 6 -11.58 -10.82 10.51
CA ASP A 6 -10.38 -10.83 11.34
C ASP A 6 -9.45 -9.71 10.86
N VAL A 7 -9.55 -8.55 11.51
CA VAL A 7 -8.72 -7.37 11.25
C VAL A 7 -7.22 -7.71 11.35
N SER A 8 -6.83 -8.60 12.26
CA SER A 8 -5.44 -9.03 12.41
C SER A 8 -4.96 -9.81 11.18
N LYS A 9 -5.84 -10.64 10.62
CA LYS A 9 -5.57 -11.34 9.36
C LYS A 9 -5.37 -10.36 8.20
N LEU A 10 -6.21 -9.34 8.09
CA LEU A 10 -6.09 -8.32 7.02
C LEU A 10 -4.79 -7.52 7.14
N LYS A 11 -4.41 -7.09 8.35
CA LYS A 11 -3.13 -6.40 8.60
C LYS A 11 -1.94 -7.26 8.18
N ARG A 12 -1.95 -8.54 8.56
CA ARG A 12 -0.89 -9.48 8.18
C ARG A 12 -0.81 -9.67 6.66
N GLU A 13 -1.95 -9.74 5.99
CA GLU A 13 -1.99 -9.88 4.54
C GLU A 13 -1.49 -8.62 3.82
N ILE A 14 -1.80 -7.41 4.31
CA ILE A 14 -1.22 -6.16 3.79
C ILE A 14 0.31 -6.21 3.87
N ILE A 15 0.84 -6.55 5.05
CA ILE A 15 2.29 -6.64 5.28
C ILE A 15 2.92 -7.66 4.31
N ALA A 16 2.32 -8.85 4.20
CA ALA A 16 2.83 -9.90 3.32
C ALA A 16 2.80 -9.51 1.83
N LEU A 17 1.73 -8.86 1.37
CA LEU A 17 1.56 -8.47 -0.03
C LEU A 17 2.45 -7.29 -0.43
N ILE A 18 2.73 -6.36 0.50
CA ILE A 18 3.34 -5.07 0.18
C ILE A 18 4.73 -4.92 0.80
N ASP A 19 4.86 -5.05 2.12
CA ASP A 19 6.10 -4.73 2.82
C ASP A 19 7.12 -5.88 2.78
N GLU A 20 6.64 -7.13 2.79
CA GLU A 20 7.49 -8.34 2.69
C GLU A 20 7.66 -8.84 1.25
N SER A 21 6.98 -8.23 0.27
CA SER A 21 7.11 -8.61 -1.13
C SER A 21 8.53 -8.34 -1.64
N SER A 22 9.08 -9.28 -2.42
CA SER A 22 10.33 -9.07 -3.15
C SER A 22 10.21 -8.05 -4.28
N GLU A 23 8.99 -7.75 -4.70
CA GLU A 23 8.68 -6.84 -5.80
C GLU A 23 8.52 -5.40 -5.31
N GLN A 24 9.61 -4.62 -5.33
CA GLN A 24 9.65 -3.23 -4.88
C GLN A 24 8.54 -2.35 -5.49
N VAL A 25 8.11 -2.67 -6.72
CA VAL A 25 7.06 -1.93 -7.43
C VAL A 25 5.70 -2.00 -6.71
N TYR A 26 5.40 -3.07 -5.97
CA TYR A 26 4.15 -3.14 -5.18
C TYR A 26 4.16 -2.14 -4.04
N LYS A 27 5.30 -2.00 -3.36
CA LYS A 27 5.50 -1.00 -2.31
C LYS A 27 5.35 0.42 -2.86
N ILE A 28 6.03 0.71 -3.97
CA ILE A 28 5.92 2.01 -4.64
C ILE A 28 4.46 2.27 -5.01
N ALA A 29 3.78 1.29 -5.58
CA ALA A 29 2.41 1.46 -6.04
C ALA A 29 1.44 1.73 -4.90
N PHE A 30 1.58 0.98 -3.81
CA PHE A 30 0.71 1.07 -2.65
C PHE A 30 0.83 2.42 -1.96
N TYR A 31 2.05 2.81 -1.59
CA TYR A 31 2.28 4.06 -0.88
C TYR A 31 2.12 5.31 -1.76
N SER A 32 2.06 5.17 -3.10
CA SER A 32 1.73 6.26 -4.02
C SER A 32 0.22 6.45 -4.25
N ASP A 33 -0.64 5.55 -3.75
CA ASP A 33 -2.09 5.73 -3.83
C ASP A 33 -2.52 6.87 -2.87
N PRO A 34 -3.24 7.91 -3.35
CA PRO A 34 -3.59 9.06 -2.51
C PRO A 34 -4.41 8.69 -1.28
N LYS A 35 -5.28 7.68 -1.38
CA LYS A 35 -6.11 7.22 -0.26
C LYS A 35 -5.25 6.48 0.76
N VAL A 36 -4.33 5.63 0.30
CA VAL A 36 -3.35 4.95 1.18
C VAL A 36 -2.48 5.98 1.89
N SER A 37 -1.88 6.92 1.16
CA SER A 37 -1.02 7.97 1.73
C SER A 37 -1.75 8.73 2.83
N SER A 38 -2.98 9.20 2.56
CA SER A 38 -3.76 9.96 3.55
C SER A 38 -4.07 9.15 4.82
N ILE A 39 -4.33 7.84 4.69
CA ILE A 39 -4.56 6.97 5.85
C ILE A 39 -3.23 6.80 6.60
N MET A 40 -2.15 6.44 5.91
CA MET A 40 -0.85 6.20 6.53
C MET A 40 -0.30 7.43 7.26
N ASP A 41 -0.47 8.63 6.72
CA ASP A 41 -0.05 9.88 7.38
C ASP A 41 -0.74 10.05 8.74
N ARG A 42 -2.05 9.77 8.80
CA ARG A 42 -2.83 9.78 10.05
C ARG A 42 -2.33 8.72 11.02
N LEU A 43 -2.09 7.50 10.54
CA LEU A 43 -1.62 6.37 11.36
C LEU A 43 -0.23 6.62 11.94
N ILE A 44 0.69 7.14 11.13
CA ILE A 44 2.04 7.52 11.56
C ILE A 44 1.96 8.61 12.61
N SER A 45 1.16 9.66 12.38
CA SER A 45 0.97 10.73 13.35
C SER A 45 0.45 10.21 14.70
N GLU A 46 -0.51 9.28 14.70
CA GLU A 46 -1.02 8.67 15.93
C GLU A 46 0.01 7.73 16.59
N TRP A 47 0.74 6.96 15.80
CA TRP A 47 1.83 6.11 16.32
C TRP A 47 2.92 6.95 17.00
N GLU A 48 3.32 8.06 16.40
CA GLU A 48 4.29 9.01 16.96
C GLU A 48 3.78 9.66 18.26
N ARG A 49 2.53 10.12 18.28
CA ARG A 49 1.88 10.65 19.50
C ARG A 49 1.84 9.63 20.64
N ASN A 50 1.77 8.35 20.30
CA ASN A 50 1.78 7.24 21.25
C ASN A 50 3.19 6.63 21.44
N GLN A 51 4.24 7.46 21.31
CA GLN A 51 5.64 7.09 21.57
C GLN A 51 6.11 5.89 20.75
N GLN A 52 5.59 5.75 19.53
CA GLN A 52 5.96 4.69 18.59
C GLN A 52 5.73 3.28 19.13
N LYS A 53 4.74 3.10 20.02
CA LYS A 53 4.37 1.78 20.55
C LYS A 53 3.64 0.95 19.48
N GLY A 54 4.09 -0.28 19.23
CA GLY A 54 3.49 -1.17 18.22
C GLY A 54 3.87 -0.73 16.79
N ILE A 55 2.98 -0.96 15.83
CA ILE A 55 3.15 -0.52 14.43
C ILE A 55 2.05 0.48 14.02
N PRO A 56 2.24 1.30 12.98
CA PRO A 56 1.21 2.24 12.53
C PRO A 56 -0.17 1.61 12.27
N LEU A 57 -0.22 0.39 11.73
CA LEU A 57 -1.47 -0.34 11.49
C LEU A 57 -2.25 -0.65 12.78
N ASP A 58 -1.62 -0.63 13.96
CA ASP A 58 -2.31 -0.82 15.24
C ASP A 58 -3.25 0.34 15.59
N TYR A 59 -3.04 1.51 14.99
CA TYR A 59 -3.84 2.73 15.18
C TYR A 59 -4.93 2.91 14.12
N ALA A 60 -5.10 1.91 13.24
CA ALA A 60 -6.08 1.93 12.18
C ALA A 60 -7.46 1.49 12.65
N THR A 61 -8.49 2.19 12.19
CA THR A 61 -9.87 1.72 12.30
C THR A 61 -10.09 0.50 11.40
N GLU A 62 -11.15 -0.27 11.66
CA GLU A 62 -11.50 -1.41 10.82
C GLU A 62 -11.71 -1.01 9.35
N ASP A 63 -12.38 0.11 9.08
CA ASP A 63 -12.66 0.60 7.73
C ASP A 63 -11.39 1.03 6.97
N GLU A 64 -10.41 1.57 7.69
CA GLU A 64 -9.11 1.90 7.11
C GLU A 64 -8.30 0.63 6.81
N VAL A 65 -8.28 -0.35 7.72
CA VAL A 65 -7.63 -1.65 7.44
C VAL A 65 -8.25 -2.31 6.22
N ARG A 66 -9.58 -2.27 6.08
CA ARG A 66 -10.28 -2.77 4.88
C ARG A 66 -9.88 -2.01 3.63
N THR A 67 -9.84 -0.68 3.71
CA THR A 67 -9.41 0.15 2.58
C THR A 67 -7.98 -0.18 2.14
N LEU A 68 -7.05 -0.25 3.10
CA LEU A 68 -5.65 -0.58 2.84
C LEU A 68 -5.54 -1.99 2.23
N HIS A 69 -6.27 -2.97 2.77
CA HIS A 69 -6.29 -4.33 2.27
C HIS A 69 -6.83 -4.42 0.84
N ASP A 70 -7.95 -3.75 0.54
CA ASP A 70 -8.53 -3.73 -0.80
C ASP A 70 -7.55 -3.17 -1.85
N VAL A 71 -6.78 -2.14 -1.49
CA VAL A 71 -5.76 -1.57 -2.39
C VAL A 71 -4.58 -2.53 -2.54
N ALA A 72 -4.09 -3.11 -1.44
CA ALA A 72 -3.00 -4.08 -1.47
C ALA A 72 -3.33 -5.29 -2.37
N VAL A 73 -4.53 -5.87 -2.21
CA VAL A 73 -5.01 -6.99 -3.03
C VAL A 73 -5.15 -6.60 -4.49
N LYS A 74 -5.66 -5.40 -4.81
CA LYS A 74 -5.76 -4.93 -6.21
C LYS A 74 -4.39 -4.81 -6.85
N ILE A 75 -3.42 -4.26 -6.14
CA ILE A 75 -2.04 -4.11 -6.64
C ILE A 75 -1.39 -5.47 -6.86
N ALA A 76 -1.46 -6.37 -5.88
CA ALA A 76 -0.82 -7.69 -5.96
C ALA A 76 -1.40 -8.61 -7.05
N ARG A 77 -2.58 -8.28 -7.60
CA ARG A 77 -3.18 -8.98 -8.75
C ARG A 77 -2.62 -8.52 -10.10
N ILE A 78 -1.91 -7.41 -10.14
CA ILE A 78 -1.29 -6.88 -11.37
C ILE A 78 0.13 -7.47 -11.45
N PRO A 79 0.52 -8.10 -12.57
CA PRO A 79 1.89 -8.58 -12.75
C PRO A 79 2.92 -7.46 -12.51
N PRO A 80 4.04 -7.72 -11.80
CA PRO A 80 5.00 -6.68 -11.43
C PRO A 80 5.50 -5.87 -12.63
N GLN A 81 5.77 -6.53 -13.76
CA GLN A 81 6.27 -5.91 -14.98
C GLN A 81 5.24 -4.98 -15.62
N GLU A 82 3.95 -5.33 -15.54
CA GLU A 82 2.86 -4.50 -16.03
C GLU A 82 2.71 -3.26 -15.15
N LEU A 83 2.68 -3.45 -13.83
CA LEU A 83 2.59 -2.36 -12.87
C LEU A 83 3.78 -1.39 -13.01
N GLN A 84 4.99 -1.93 -13.18
CA GLN A 84 6.18 -1.12 -13.42
C GLN A 84 6.07 -0.32 -14.72
N SER A 85 5.57 -0.93 -15.79
CA SER A 85 5.33 -0.25 -17.06
C SER A 85 4.31 0.89 -16.92
N MET A 86 3.24 0.68 -16.14
CA MET A 86 2.25 1.72 -15.85
C MET A 86 2.89 2.91 -15.10
N TYR A 87 3.74 2.64 -14.10
CA TYR A 87 4.45 3.69 -13.37
C TYR A 87 5.47 4.44 -14.24
N LEU A 88 6.26 3.73 -15.04
CA LEU A 88 7.24 4.34 -15.95
C LEU A 88 6.55 5.24 -16.98
N ARG A 89 5.41 4.82 -17.55
CA ARG A 89 4.61 5.65 -18.46
C ARG A 89 4.07 6.91 -17.79
N ARG A 90 3.74 6.83 -16.50
CA ARG A 90 3.22 7.97 -15.73
C ARG A 90 4.31 8.98 -15.37
N ILE A 91 5.53 8.50 -15.07
CA ILE A 91 6.66 9.33 -14.65
C ILE A 91 7.45 9.88 -15.85
N MET A 92 7.46 9.17 -16.99
CA MET A 92 8.10 9.60 -18.24
C MET A 92 7.07 9.78 -19.36
N PRO A 93 6.29 10.88 -19.37
CA PRO A 93 5.46 11.24 -20.51
C PRO A 93 6.35 11.79 -21.64
N GLY A 94 7.04 10.91 -22.39
CA GLY A 94 7.80 11.33 -23.59
C GLY A 94 9.17 10.70 -23.81
N GLY A 95 9.33 9.39 -23.61
CA GLY A 95 10.54 8.67 -24.05
C GLY A 95 10.60 8.52 -25.57
N GLY A 96 10.80 9.61 -26.31
CA GLY A 96 10.94 9.61 -27.76
C GLY A 96 11.47 10.94 -28.26
N GLY A 97 12.79 11.03 -28.41
CA GLY A 97 13.44 12.22 -28.99
C GLY A 97 14.88 12.44 -28.54
N TRP A 98 15.74 11.41 -28.57
CA TRP A 98 17.16 11.65 -28.85
C TRP A 98 17.34 11.34 -30.33
N SER A 99 17.34 12.39 -31.15
CA SER A 99 17.85 12.32 -32.52
C SER A 99 19.37 12.45 -32.45
N GLU A 100 20.09 11.49 -33.03
CA GLU A 100 21.50 11.64 -33.41
C GLU A 100 21.69 12.82 -34.38
#